data_AF-A0A430SDQ6-F1
#
_entry.id   AF-A0A430SDQ6-F1
#
_cell.length_a   1.000
_cell.length_b   1.000
_cell.length_c   1.000
_cell.angle_alpha   90.00
_cell.angle_beta   90.00
_cell.angle_gamma   90.00
#
_symmetry.space_group_name_H-M   'P 1'
#
loop_
_entity.id
_entity.type
_entity.pdbx_description
1 polymer ?
#
loop_
_entity_poly.entity_id
_entity_poly.type
_entity_poly.pdbx_seq_one_letter_code
_entity_poly.pdbx_strand_id
1 'polypeptide(L)'
;MAYTLAAPVVHEETIQKSRFIAKAAPVASEEEALAFLEAQREPQATHNCYAYKLGNLYRFFDDGEPTGTAGKPILHAIEAQGLDRVVVLVVRYFGGIKLGAGGLVRAYG
;
A
#
# COMPACT_ATOMS: atom_id res chain seq x y z
N MET A 1 -19.85 9.49 6.73
CA MET A 1 -20.00 8.76 5.45
C MET A 1 -18.60 8.41 4.99
N ALA A 2 -18.32 7.14 4.75
CA ALA A 2 -17.03 6.72 4.19
C ALA A 2 -17.10 6.79 2.67
N TYR A 3 -16.01 7.20 2.03
CA TYR A 3 -15.90 7.25 0.58
C TYR A 3 -15.15 6.02 0.07
N THR A 4 -15.31 5.69 -1.20
CA THR A 4 -14.51 4.67 -1.88
C THR A 4 -13.95 5.23 -3.18
N LEU A 5 -12.98 4.54 -3.78
CA LEU A 5 -12.42 4.94 -5.06
C LEU A 5 -13.44 4.70 -6.18
N ALA A 6 -13.52 5.63 -7.13
CA ALA A 6 -14.41 5.48 -8.29
C ALA A 6 -13.88 4.46 -9.32
N ALA A 7 -12.56 4.29 -9.36
CA ALA A 7 -11.86 3.38 -10.27
C ALA A 7 -10.46 3.05 -9.70
N PRO A 8 -9.80 1.99 -10.20
CA PRO A 8 -8.39 1.74 -9.91
C PRO A 8 -7.50 2.91 -10.31
N VAL A 9 -6.45 3.14 -9.52
CA VAL A 9 -5.47 4.22 -9.76
C VAL A 9 -4.06 3.71 -9.51
N VAL A 10 -3.12 4.23 -10.28
CA VAL A 10 -1.69 3.98 -10.11
C VAL A 10 -0.96 5.32 -9.97
N HIS A 11 -0.08 5.41 -8.99
CA HIS A 11 0.81 6.55 -8.79
C HIS A 11 2.23 6.03 -8.55
N GLU A 12 3.21 6.70 -9.14
CA GLU A 12 4.62 6.36 -8.97
C GLU A 12 5.40 7.57 -8.46
N GLU A 13 6.26 7.35 -7.47
CA GLU A 13 7.17 8.34 -6.94
C GLU A 13 8.57 7.75 -6.73
N THR A 14 9.61 8.56 -6.95
CA THR A 14 10.99 8.20 -6.65
C THR A 14 11.51 9.00 -5.46
N ILE A 15 11.85 8.31 -4.37
CA ILE A 15 12.36 8.90 -3.12
C ILE A 15 13.75 8.33 -2.84
N GLN A 16 14.77 9.20 -2.81
CA GLN A 16 16.16 8.80 -2.58
C GLN A 16 16.60 7.60 -3.45
N LYS A 17 16.32 7.67 -4.76
CA LYS A 17 16.57 6.61 -5.77
C LYS A 17 15.72 5.34 -5.62
N SER A 18 14.99 5.16 -4.53
CA SER A 18 14.00 4.09 -4.42
C SER A 18 12.74 4.46 -5.20
N ARG A 19 12.23 3.53 -6.00
CA ARG A 19 10.96 3.70 -6.74
C ARG A 19 9.83 3.09 -5.95
N PHE A 20 8.75 3.83 -5.76
CA PHE A 20 7.53 3.40 -5.08
C PHE A 20 6.37 3.52 -6.07
N ILE A 21 5.62 2.43 -6.26
CA ILE A 21 4.45 2.38 -7.14
C ILE A 21 3.25 2.01 -6.28
N ALA A 22 2.40 2.98 -5.99
CA ALA A 22 1.12 2.77 -5.32
C ALA A 22 0.06 2.38 -6.35
N LYS A 23 -0.55 1.22 -6.16
CA LYS A 23 -1.66 0.68 -6.96
C LYS A 23 -2.84 0.51 -6.03
N ALA A 24 -3.93 1.22 -6.27
CA ALA A 24 -5.12 1.18 -5.43
C ALA A 24 -6.37 0.85 -6.24
N ALA A 25 -7.33 0.19 -5.62
CA ALA A 25 -8.62 -0.13 -6.24
C ALA A 25 -9.76 -0.18 -5.21
N PRO A 26 -11.00 0.11 -5.64
CA PRO A 26 -12.17 -0.22 -4.83
C PRO A 26 -12.37 -1.73 -4.79
N VAL A 27 -12.77 -2.26 -3.63
CA VAL A 27 -13.01 -3.69 -3.39
C VAL A 27 -14.22 -3.90 -2.49
N ALA A 28 -15.08 -4.85 -2.84
CA ALA A 28 -16.30 -5.15 -2.09
C ALA A 28 -16.14 -6.27 -1.05
N SER A 29 -15.08 -7.08 -1.16
CA SER A 29 -14.83 -8.21 -0.26
C SER A 29 -13.33 -8.47 -0.03
N GLU A 30 -13.01 -9.34 0.94
CA GLU A 30 -11.62 -9.74 1.20
C GLU A 30 -11.07 -10.53 0.01
N GLU A 31 -11.88 -11.34 -0.65
CA GLU A 31 -11.49 -12.12 -1.83
C GLU A 31 -11.10 -11.22 -2.99
N GLU A 32 -11.84 -10.15 -3.24
CA GLU A 32 -11.48 -9.16 -4.27
C GLU A 32 -10.18 -8.43 -3.94
N ALA A 33 -9.96 -8.09 -2.66
CA ALA A 33 -8.71 -7.48 -2.20
C ALA A 33 -7.52 -8.43 -2.44
N LEU A 34 -7.64 -9.69 -2.04
CA LEU A 34 -6.59 -10.70 -2.23
C LEU A 34 -6.34 -10.97 -3.73
N ALA A 35 -7.39 -11.07 -4.54
CA ALA A 35 -7.26 -11.24 -5.99
C ALA A 35 -6.55 -10.04 -6.64
N PHE A 36 -6.85 -8.81 -6.22
CA PHE A 36 -6.14 -7.62 -6.67
C PHE A 36 -4.65 -7.68 -6.29
N LEU A 37 -4.33 -8.03 -5.04
CA LEU A 37 -2.95 -8.12 -4.58
C LEU A 37 -2.14 -9.14 -5.37
N GLU A 38 -2.68 -10.34 -5.60
CA GLU A 38 -2.01 -11.37 -6.40
C GLU A 38 -1.86 -10.99 -7.87
N ALA A 39 -2.82 -10.25 -8.44
CA ALA A 39 -2.74 -9.78 -9.83
C ALA A 39 -1.74 -8.62 -10.01
N GLN A 40 -1.54 -7.79 -8.98
CA GLN A 40 -0.77 -6.55 -9.09
C GLN A 40 0.63 -6.62 -8.48
N ARG A 41 0.92 -7.63 -7.66
CA ARG A 41 2.26 -7.86 -7.10
C ARG A 41 3.30 -8.00 -8.20
N GLU A 42 4.50 -7.51 -7.91
CA GLU A 42 5.65 -7.60 -8.80
C GLU A 42 6.69 -8.52 -8.16
N PRO A 43 6.89 -9.74 -8.67
CA PRO A 43 7.80 -10.72 -8.07
C PRO A 43 9.27 -10.29 -8.03
N GLN A 44 9.65 -9.35 -8.92
CA GLN A 44 11.01 -8.81 -9.01
C GLN A 44 11.22 -7.56 -8.14
N ALA A 45 10.15 -7.05 -7.52
CA ALA A 45 10.26 -5.93 -6.60
C ALA A 45 10.95 -6.33 -5.31
N THR A 46 11.53 -5.34 -4.63
CA THR A 46 12.15 -5.57 -3.32
C THR A 46 11.08 -5.89 -2.27
N HIS A 47 9.98 -5.14 -2.29
CA HIS A 47 8.85 -5.33 -1.37
C HIS A 47 7.51 -5.00 -2.08
N ASN A 48 6.46 -5.72 -1.72
CA ASN A 48 5.07 -5.58 -2.14
C ASN A 48 4.20 -5.37 -0.90
N CYS A 49 4.38 -4.24 -0.22
CA CYS A 49 3.68 -3.91 1.01
C CYS A 49 2.26 -3.48 0.69
N TYR A 50 1.28 -3.81 1.53
CA TYR A 50 -0.10 -3.46 1.24
C TYR A 50 -0.93 -3.17 2.49
N ALA A 51 -2.09 -2.55 2.27
CA ALA A 51 -3.19 -2.54 3.22
C ALA A 51 -4.55 -2.55 2.51
N TYR A 52 -5.58 -3.04 3.19
CA TYR A 52 -6.96 -2.86 2.77
C TYR A 52 -7.89 -2.62 3.96
N LYS A 53 -9.02 -1.97 3.68
CA LYS A 53 -10.10 -1.69 4.65
C LYS A 53 -11.46 -2.00 4.03
N LEU A 54 -12.26 -2.74 4.80
CA LEU A 54 -13.60 -3.23 4.47
C LEU A 54 -14.47 -3.11 5.75
N GLY A 55 -14.96 -1.91 6.03
CA GLY A 55 -15.62 -1.57 7.28
C GLY A 55 -14.70 -1.77 8.49
N ASN A 56 -15.07 -2.70 9.37
CA ASN A 56 -14.28 -3.08 10.55
C ASN A 56 -13.18 -4.10 10.23
N LEU A 57 -13.25 -4.76 9.07
CA LEU A 57 -12.21 -5.66 8.61
C LEU A 57 -11.10 -4.85 7.96
N TYR A 58 -9.87 -5.05 8.41
CA TYR A 58 -8.70 -4.44 7.80
C TYR A 58 -7.50 -5.38 7.92
N ARG A 59 -6.55 -5.22 7.00
CA ARG A 59 -5.25 -5.89 7.07
C ARG A 59 -4.19 -4.98 6.49
N PHE A 60 -2.97 -5.17 6.98
CA PHE A 60 -1.78 -4.55 6.43
C PHE A 60 -0.62 -5.56 6.48
N PHE A 61 0.35 -5.38 5.59
CA PHE A 61 1.51 -6.26 5.47
C PHE A 61 2.74 -5.48 5.02
N ASP A 62 3.84 -5.67 5.74
CA ASP A 62 5.11 -4.95 5.51
C ASP A 62 6.03 -5.66 4.50
N ASP A 63 5.75 -6.90 4.10
CA ASP A 63 6.54 -7.67 3.12
C ASP A 63 8.07 -7.64 3.32
N GLY A 64 8.54 -7.77 4.56
CA GLY A 64 9.98 -7.78 4.87
C GLY A 64 10.60 -6.40 5.09
N GLU A 65 9.85 -5.31 4.93
CA GLU A 65 10.22 -4.01 5.52
C GLU A 65 10.25 -4.10 7.05
N PRO A 66 10.98 -3.19 7.74
CA PRO A 66 10.93 -3.11 9.19
C PRO A 66 9.48 -3.00 9.70
N THR A 67 9.16 -3.76 10.74
CA THR A 67 7.78 -3.90 11.23
C THR A 67 7.11 -2.55 11.49
N GLY A 68 5.93 -2.37 10.90
CA GLY A 68 5.11 -1.18 11.05
C GLY A 68 5.58 0.04 10.25
N THR A 69 6.55 -0.11 9.35
CA THR A 69 7.08 1.00 8.54
C THR A 69 6.48 1.11 7.14
N ALA A 70 5.67 0.15 6.70
CA ALA A 70 5.06 0.16 5.36
C ALA A 70 3.54 -0.05 5.39
N GLY A 71 3.09 -1.26 5.75
CA GLY A 71 1.67 -1.62 5.72
C GLY A 71 0.80 -0.74 6.62
N LYS A 72 1.27 -0.47 7.85
CA LYS A 72 0.54 0.37 8.80
C LYS A 72 0.39 1.82 8.31
N PRO A 73 1.46 2.49 7.82
CA PRO A 73 1.34 3.77 7.13
C PRO A 73 0.33 3.79 5.97
N ILE A 74 0.35 2.78 5.10
CA ILE A 74 -0.63 2.66 4.00
C ILE A 74 -2.06 2.62 4.56
N LEU A 75 -2.32 1.81 5.60
CA LEU A 75 -3.64 1.75 6.23
C LEU A 75 -4.05 3.09 6.84
N HIS A 76 -3.13 3.77 7.54
CA HIS A 76 -3.40 5.08 8.11
C HIS A 76 -3.75 6.11 7.03
N ALA A 77 -3.13 6.05 5.85
CA ALA A 77 -3.45 6.95 4.74
C ALA A 77 -4.89 6.73 4.21
N ILE A 78 -5.33 5.48 4.11
CA ILE A 78 -6.73 5.13 3.77
C ILE A 78 -7.68 5.74 4.81
N GLU A 79 -7.41 5.53 6.10
CA GLU A 79 -8.27 5.98 7.19
C GLU A 79 -8.28 7.50 7.35
N ALA A 80 -7.14 8.16 7.20
CA ALA A 80 -7.02 9.62 7.31
C ALA A 80 -7.80 10.34 6.21
N GLN A 81 -7.98 9.72 5.04
CA GLN A 81 -8.81 10.24 3.95
C GLN A 81 -10.30 9.86 4.10
N GLY A 82 -10.68 9.12 5.15
CA GLY A 82 -12.05 8.65 5.35
C GLY A 82 -12.50 7.64 4.29
N LEU A 83 -11.55 6.90 3.71
CA LEU A 83 -11.82 5.88 2.71
C LEU A 83 -12.19 4.54 3.36
N ASP A 84 -13.04 3.78 2.69
CA ASP A 84 -13.41 2.40 3.00
C ASP A 84 -13.67 1.63 1.70
N ARG A 85 -13.64 0.29 1.76
CA ARG A 85 -13.75 -0.60 0.60
C ARG A 85 -12.65 -0.34 -0.41
N VAL A 86 -11.41 -0.25 0.09
CA VAL A 86 -10.22 0.08 -0.70
C VAL A 86 -9.09 -0.89 -0.35
N VAL A 87 -8.36 -1.32 -1.36
CA VAL A 87 -7.06 -1.99 -1.26
C VAL A 87 -5.99 -1.09 -1.87
N VAL A 88 -4.81 -1.06 -1.25
CA VAL A 88 -3.63 -0.35 -1.73
C VAL A 88 -2.42 -1.27 -1.62
N LEU A 89 -1.75 -1.49 -2.74
CA LEU A 89 -0.45 -2.14 -2.84
C LEU A 89 0.60 -1.07 -3.16
N VAL A 90 1.69 -1.03 -2.40
CA VAL A 90 2.86 -0.20 -2.70
C VAL A 90 4.04 -1.12 -3.03
N VAL A 91 4.39 -1.15 -4.31
CA VAL A 91 5.55 -1.88 -4.82
C VAL A 91 6.78 -1.01 -4.67
N ARG A 92 7.82 -1.52 -4.01
CA ARG A 92 9.09 -0.81 -3.81
C ARG A 92 10.23 -1.51 -4.53
N TYR A 93 11.01 -0.71 -5.27
CA TYR A 93 12.33 -1.09 -5.77
C TYR A 93 13.40 -0.33 -4.99
N PHE A 94 14.33 -1.05 -4.34
CA PHE A 94 15.39 -0.44 -3.54
C PHE A 94 16.42 0.28 -4.42
N GLY A 95 16.68 1.55 -4.11
CA GLY A 95 17.55 2.43 -4.89
C GLY A 95 19.01 2.52 -4.44
N GLY A 96 19.42 1.68 -3.48
CA GLY A 96 20.77 1.71 -2.90
C GLY A 96 20.97 2.70 -1.74
N ILE A 97 19.97 3.55 -1.42
CA ILE A 97 20.02 4.50 -0.30
C ILE A 97 18.98 4.09 0.75
N LYS A 98 19.41 3.93 2.00
CA LYS A 98 18.51 3.59 3.12
C LYS A 98 17.77 4.84 3.59
N LEU A 99 16.44 4.76 3.62
CA LEU A 99 15.56 5.85 4.10
C LEU A 99 15.46 5.92 5.64
N GLY A 100 15.81 4.83 6.34
CA GLY A 100 15.55 4.67 7.78
C GLY A 100 14.05 4.53 8.08
N ALA A 101 13.72 4.11 9.32
CA ALA A 101 12.33 3.80 9.69
C ALA A 101 11.36 4.98 9.47
N GLY A 102 11.73 6.19 9.91
CA GLY A 102 10.90 7.38 9.72
C GLY A 102 10.78 7.81 8.26
N GLY A 103 11.79 7.54 7.43
CA GLY A 103 11.72 7.80 5.99
C GLY A 103 10.80 6.84 5.27
N LEU A 104 10.80 5.55 5.65
CA LEU A 104 9.90 4.54 5.12
C LEU A 104 8.44 4.86 5.47
N VAL A 105 8.17 5.21 6.73
CA VAL A 105 6.81 5.58 7.16
C VAL A 105 6.23 6.71 6.32
N ARG A 106 7.03 7.73 5.96
CA ARG A 106 6.59 8.84 5.10
C ARG A 106 6.54 8.52 3.61
N ALA A 107 7.27 7.49 3.17
CA ALA A 107 7.26 7.07 1.77
C ALA A 107 6.06 6.16 1.46
N TYR A 108 5.61 5.37 2.44
CA TYR A 108 4.51 4.42 2.28
C TYR A 108 3.12 4.97 2.63
N GLY A 109 3.03 5.92 3.56
CA GLY A 109 1.77 6.57 3.95
C GLY A 109 1.60 7.91 3.29
#